data_AF-A0A1V4K654-F1
#
_entry.id   AF-A0A1V4K654-F1
#
_cell.length_a   1.000
_cell.length_b   1.000
_cell.length_c   1.000
_cell.angle_alpha   90.00
_cell.angle_beta   90.00
_cell.angle_gamma   90.00
#
_symmetry.space_group_name_H-M   'P 1'
#
loop_
_entity.id
_entity.type
_entity.pdbx_description
1 polymer ?
#
loop_
_entity_poly.entity_id
_entity_poly.type
_entity_poly.pdbx_seq_one_letter_code
_entity_poly.pdbx_strand_id
1 'polypeptide(L)'
;MEDCSSGHLGRDALALQRHPYSLEEFASRSTLHGMRHIFRYRHFTARNLLWLLAFLGSLVLLIHSYAKCVSFYFQYPHNTQLEEETTRNKTFPAVTLCNLNPARYSQLSAHDLYWAGEMLGLLDGAGQPLVRESMERSRLEALLGRLVRNEKEKSRPFNLDEFYSRVGHQLDMGQMLVRCTFSGEECNSSDFQTVSAQWQDILQGREGWARPLC
;
A
#
# COMPACT_ATOMS: atom_id res chain seq x y z
N MET A 1 -26.78 -82.66 -8.94
CA MET A 1 -25.66 -83.20 -8.17
C MET A 1 -25.18 -82.11 -7.23
N GLU A 2 -26.00 -81.69 -6.26
CA GLU A 2 -26.37 -82.44 -5.03
C GLU A 2 -25.09 -82.65 -4.20
N ASP A 3 -24.98 -82.20 -2.96
CA ASP A 3 -25.99 -82.16 -1.92
C ASP A 3 -25.64 -81.11 -0.83
N CYS A 4 -26.69 -80.55 -0.22
CA CYS A 4 -26.64 -79.68 0.95
C CYS A 4 -27.51 -80.36 1.99
N SER A 5 -26.98 -80.68 3.18
CA SER A 5 -27.78 -81.19 4.29
C SER A 5 -27.55 -80.38 5.57
N SER A 6 -28.59 -79.59 5.89
CA SER A 6 -29.19 -79.29 7.21
C SER A 6 -28.31 -79.44 8.45
N GLY A 7 -28.15 -78.46 9.34
CA GLY A 7 -29.10 -77.46 9.81
C GLY A 7 -29.28 -77.65 11.31
N HIS A 8 -28.87 -76.66 12.13
CA HIS A 8 -29.48 -76.44 13.43
C HIS A 8 -29.31 -74.97 13.85
N LEU A 9 -30.44 -74.30 13.95
CA LEU A 9 -30.63 -72.95 14.45
C LEU A 9 -30.76 -73.03 16.00
N GLY A 10 -29.86 -72.38 16.71
CA GLY A 10 -29.99 -72.03 18.13
C GLY A 10 -29.07 -70.83 18.36
N ARG A 11 -29.57 -69.59 18.25
CA ARG A 11 -30.26 -68.85 19.32
C ARG A 11 -29.53 -69.03 20.65
N ASP A 12 -28.52 -68.20 20.87
CA ASP A 12 -28.20 -67.60 22.18
C ASP A 12 -27.43 -66.30 21.96
N ALA A 13 -28.20 -65.22 21.91
CA ALA A 13 -27.72 -63.90 22.25
C ALA A 13 -27.42 -63.90 23.76
N LEU A 14 -26.17 -63.59 24.13
CA LEU A 14 -25.64 -63.12 25.43
C LEU A 14 -24.16 -63.62 25.48
N ALA A 15 -23.12 -62.80 25.44
CA ALA A 15 -22.95 -61.55 26.13
C ALA A 15 -21.99 -60.65 25.35
N LEU A 16 -22.38 -59.40 25.18
CA LEU A 16 -21.49 -58.29 24.88
C LEU A 16 -20.61 -58.10 26.13
N GLN A 17 -19.57 -58.93 26.30
CA GLN A 17 -18.54 -58.67 27.29
C GLN A 17 -17.79 -57.41 26.85
N ARG A 18 -18.35 -56.23 27.17
CA ARG A 18 -17.54 -55.04 27.41
C ARG A 18 -16.67 -55.36 28.61
N HIS A 19 -15.53 -55.99 28.34
CA HIS A 19 -14.43 -55.99 29.30
C HIS A 19 -14.15 -54.53 29.60
N PRO A 20 -14.26 -54.05 30.85
CA PRO A 20 -13.80 -52.71 31.17
C PRO A 20 -12.30 -52.75 30.94
N TYR A 21 -11.82 -52.17 29.84
CA TYR A 21 -10.40 -51.95 29.65
C TYR A 21 -9.93 -51.13 30.84
N SER A 22 -9.02 -51.70 31.63
CA SER A 22 -8.51 -51.00 32.80
C SER A 22 -7.72 -49.77 32.32
N LEU A 23 -7.87 -48.63 33.01
CA LEU A 23 -7.09 -47.43 32.71
C LEU A 23 -5.58 -47.70 32.73
N GLU A 24 -5.16 -48.69 33.52
CA GLU A 24 -3.79 -49.21 33.59
C GLU A 24 -3.35 -49.87 32.28
N GLU A 25 -4.19 -50.72 31.68
CA GLU A 25 -3.90 -51.36 30.40
C GLU A 25 -3.79 -50.33 29.27
N PHE A 26 -4.69 -49.34 29.24
CA PHE A 26 -4.63 -48.23 28.29
C PHE A 26 -3.38 -47.37 28.49
N ALA A 27 -3.08 -46.99 29.73
CA ALA A 27 -1.88 -46.21 30.09
C ALA A 27 -0.58 -46.94 29.75
N SER A 28 -0.57 -48.27 29.84
CA SER A 28 0.59 -49.10 29.50
C SER A 28 0.86 -49.21 28.00
N ARG A 29 -0.19 -49.09 27.17
CA ARG A 29 -0.15 -49.17 25.70
C ARG A 29 -0.07 -47.79 25.03
N SER A 30 -0.22 -46.71 25.80
CA SER A 30 -0.12 -45.34 25.30
C SER A 30 1.34 -44.96 25.01
N THR A 31 1.54 -44.18 23.94
CA THR A 31 2.83 -43.56 23.62
C THR A 31 3.11 -42.31 24.46
N LEU A 32 2.12 -41.88 25.27
CA LEU A 32 2.22 -40.69 26.09
C LEU A 32 3.19 -40.92 27.25
N HIS A 33 4.32 -40.23 27.19
CA HIS A 33 5.40 -40.36 28.17
C HIS A 33 4.91 -39.95 29.57
N GLY A 34 5.15 -40.81 30.57
CA GLY A 34 4.74 -40.57 31.95
C GLY A 34 3.39 -41.20 32.35
N MET A 35 2.50 -41.51 31.40
CA MET A 35 1.18 -42.10 31.72
C MET A 35 1.30 -43.48 32.40
N ARG A 36 2.24 -44.32 31.93
CA ARG A 36 2.55 -45.62 32.55
C ARG A 36 3.04 -45.53 34.00
N HIS A 37 3.65 -44.42 34.40
CA HIS A 37 4.17 -44.24 35.77
C HIS A 37 3.09 -43.78 36.76
N ILE A 38 1.99 -43.22 36.26
CA ILE A 38 0.87 -42.72 37.07
C ILE A 38 -0.06 -43.87 37.46
N PHE A 39 -0.32 -44.83 36.55
CA PHE A 39 -1.31 -45.89 36.74
C PHE A 39 -0.73 -47.26 37.17
N ARG A 40 0.55 -47.34 37.52
CA ARG A 40 1.27 -48.63 37.73
C ARG A 40 1.05 -49.33 39.09
N TYR A 41 0.23 -48.78 40.00
CA TYR A 41 0.10 -49.31 41.37
C TYR A 41 -1.33 -49.20 41.93
N ARG A 42 -1.76 -50.30 42.59
CA ARG A 42 -3.06 -50.43 43.27
C ARG A 42 -3.26 -49.48 44.47
N HIS A 43 -2.18 -48.85 44.98
CA HIS A 43 -2.20 -47.87 46.06
C HIS A 43 -1.50 -46.57 45.64
N PHE A 44 -2.12 -45.43 45.93
CA PHE A 44 -1.59 -44.10 45.60
C PHE A 44 -0.34 -43.79 46.45
N THR A 45 0.84 -43.84 45.84
CA THR A 45 2.11 -43.51 46.52
C THR A 45 2.58 -42.10 46.18
N ALA A 46 3.42 -41.51 47.05
CA ALA A 46 4.01 -40.18 46.83
C ALA A 46 4.77 -40.09 45.48
N ARG A 47 5.34 -41.20 45.02
CA ARG A 47 6.00 -41.30 43.71
C ARG A 47 5.02 -41.12 42.55
N ASN A 48 3.80 -41.65 42.64
CA ASN A 48 2.77 -41.48 41.61
C ASN A 48 2.26 -40.04 41.60
N LEU A 49 2.12 -39.39 42.76
CA LEU A 49 1.78 -37.97 42.86
C LEU A 49 2.84 -37.10 42.19
N LEU A 50 4.13 -37.39 42.42
CA LEU A 50 5.23 -36.66 41.77
C LEU A 50 5.21 -36.82 40.25
N TRP A 51 4.97 -38.03 39.74
CA TRP A 51 4.84 -38.27 38.30
C TRP A 51 3.60 -37.59 37.70
N LEU A 52 2.48 -37.59 38.42
CA LEU A 52 1.26 -36.90 38.01
C LEU A 52 1.47 -35.38 37.94
N LEU A 53 2.10 -34.80 38.96
CA LEU A 53 2.42 -33.37 38.98
C LEU A 53 3.41 -32.98 37.88
N ALA A 54 4.45 -33.79 37.66
CA ALA A 54 5.40 -33.56 36.57
C ALA A 54 4.73 -33.66 35.19
N PHE A 55 3.86 -34.64 34.99
CA PHE A 55 3.09 -34.80 33.77
C PHE A 55 2.13 -33.62 33.53
N LEU A 56 1.36 -33.24 34.55
CA LEU A 56 0.43 -32.12 34.47
C LEU A 56 1.17 -30.79 34.24
N GLY A 57 2.30 -30.59 34.91
CA GLY A 57 3.17 -29.44 34.70
C GLY A 57 3.70 -29.38 33.27
N SER A 58 4.17 -30.50 32.72
CA SER A 58 4.60 -30.58 31.33
C SER A 58 3.46 -30.27 30.34
N LEU A 59 2.25 -30.78 30.60
CA LEU A 59 1.08 -30.51 29.77
C LEU A 59 0.69 -29.03 29.78
N VAL A 60 0.69 -28.39 30.96
CA VAL A 60 0.39 -26.94 31.09
C VAL A 60 1.42 -26.10 30.33
N LEU A 61 2.71 -26.39 30.50
CA LEU A 61 3.78 -25.69 29.78
C LEU A 61 3.68 -25.87 28.26
N LEU A 62 3.32 -27.07 27.81
CA LEU A 62 3.10 -27.36 26.39
C LEU A 62 1.94 -26.53 25.83
N ILE A 63 0.77 -26.55 26.47
CA ILE A 63 -0.42 -25.80 26.04
C ILE A 63 -0.11 -24.30 26.00
N HIS A 64 0.51 -23.76 27.05
CA HIS A 64 0.86 -22.35 27.12
C HIS A 64 1.86 -21.94 26.01
N SER A 65 2.89 -22.76 25.77
CA SER A 65 3.88 -22.49 24.71
C SER A 65 3.23 -22.54 23.32
N TYR A 66 2.34 -23.50 23.09
CA TYR A 66 1.62 -23.63 21.83
C TYR A 66 0.65 -22.46 21.60
N ALA A 67 -0.12 -22.05 22.62
CA ALA A 67 -1.01 -20.90 22.54
C ALA A 67 -0.25 -19.60 22.20
N LYS A 68 0.94 -19.39 22.79
CA LYS A 68 1.82 -18.27 22.42
C LYS A 68 2.28 -18.35 20.97
N CYS A 69 2.72 -19.52 20.51
CA CYS A 69 3.16 -19.71 19.13
C CYS A 69 2.03 -19.46 18.12
N VAL A 70 0.83 -19.99 18.38
CA VAL A 70 -0.35 -19.77 17.53
C VAL A 70 -0.79 -18.31 17.54
N SER A 71 -0.81 -17.66 18.71
CA SER A 71 -1.12 -16.23 18.79
C SER A 71 -0.12 -15.39 18.01
N PHE A 72 1.18 -15.69 18.12
CA PHE A 72 2.23 -15.00 17.37
C PHE A 72 2.11 -15.25 15.86
N TYR A 73 1.76 -16.46 15.45
CA TYR A 73 1.49 -16.78 14.03
C TYR A 73 0.35 -15.92 13.46
N PHE A 74 -0.76 -15.77 14.19
CA PHE A 74 -1.89 -14.94 13.77
C PHE A 74 -1.68 -13.43 13.92
N GLN A 75 -0.56 -12.99 14.50
CA GLN A 75 -0.15 -11.58 14.45
C GLN A 75 0.51 -11.19 13.12
N TYR A 76 0.75 -12.17 12.23
CA TYR A 76 1.41 -11.97 10.92
C TYR A 76 2.66 -11.10 10.98
N PRO A 77 3.61 -11.37 11.90
CA PRO A 77 4.85 -10.61 11.98
C PRO A 77 5.67 -10.86 10.70
N HIS A 78 6.19 -9.79 10.12
CA HIS A 78 7.09 -9.85 8.96
C HIS A 78 8.44 -9.25 9.34
N ASN A 79 9.51 -9.84 8.84
CA ASN A 79 10.86 -9.31 8.95
C ASN A 79 11.34 -8.92 7.55
N THR A 80 11.74 -7.67 7.38
CA THR A 80 12.35 -7.20 6.14
C THR A 80 13.86 -7.36 6.25
N GLN A 81 14.46 -8.11 5.32
CA GLN A 81 15.91 -8.14 5.15
C GLN A 81 16.26 -7.21 3.98
N LEU A 82 17.25 -6.34 4.19
CA LEU A 82 17.74 -5.40 3.18
C LEU A 82 19.09 -5.90 2.70
N GLU A 83 19.22 -6.09 1.40
CA GLU A 83 20.46 -6.48 0.74
C GLU A 83 20.78 -5.44 -0.35
N GLU A 84 22.04 -5.03 -0.44
CA GLU A 84 22.49 -4.05 -1.43
C GLU A 84 23.28 -4.75 -2.55
N GLU A 85 22.60 -5.02 -3.68
CA GLU A 85 23.25 -5.62 -4.84
C GLU A 85 23.69 -4.57 -5.87
N THR A 86 25.00 -4.54 -6.14
CA THR A 86 25.58 -3.70 -7.20
C THR A 86 25.49 -4.43 -8.55
N THR A 87 24.47 -4.08 -9.34
CA THR A 87 24.29 -4.56 -10.72
C THR A 87 24.93 -3.61 -11.71
N ARG A 88 25.66 -4.14 -12.71
CA ARG A 88 26.29 -3.31 -13.77
C ARG A 88 25.28 -2.61 -14.68
N ASN A 89 24.13 -3.24 -14.92
CA ASN A 89 23.07 -2.71 -15.76
C ASN A 89 21.83 -2.48 -14.90
N LYS A 90 21.45 -1.22 -14.68
CA LYS A 90 20.21 -0.84 -14.01
C LYS A 90 19.38 0.00 -14.98
N THR A 91 18.06 -0.18 -14.94
CA THR A 91 17.13 0.64 -15.72
C THR A 91 17.18 2.07 -15.18
N PHE A 92 17.47 3.04 -16.05
CA PHE A 92 17.43 4.44 -15.66
C PHE A 92 15.97 4.84 -15.35
N PRO A 93 15.70 5.51 -14.22
CA PRO A 93 14.34 5.85 -13.84
C PRO A 93 13.76 6.94 -14.76
N ALA A 94 12.43 7.03 -14.78
CA ALA A 94 11.77 8.17 -15.40
C ALA A 94 12.09 9.46 -14.63
N VAL A 95 12.61 10.47 -15.34
CA VAL A 95 12.87 11.80 -14.78
C VAL A 95 11.75 12.74 -15.20
N THR A 96 11.03 13.29 -14.23
CA THR A 96 9.98 14.28 -14.48
C THR A 96 10.51 15.68 -14.19
N LEU A 97 10.42 16.57 -15.17
CA LEU A 97 10.86 17.96 -15.07
C LEU A 97 9.65 18.88 -15.19
N CYS A 98 9.58 19.87 -14.30
CA CYS A 98 8.46 20.82 -14.27
C CYS A 98 8.97 22.20 -13.92
N ASN A 99 8.54 23.21 -14.68
CA ASN A 99 8.84 24.59 -14.33
C ASN A 99 7.93 25.01 -13.17
N LEU A 100 8.51 25.60 -12.12
CA LEU A 100 7.75 26.14 -10.99
C LEU A 100 6.83 27.28 -11.40
N ASN A 101 7.13 27.96 -12.51
CA ASN A 101 6.22 28.93 -13.10
C ASN A 101 5.12 28.18 -13.90
N PRO A 102 3.85 28.20 -13.44
CA PRO A 102 2.78 27.42 -14.06
C PRO A 102 2.35 27.94 -15.43
N ALA A 103 2.64 29.19 -15.76
CA ALA A 103 2.21 29.79 -17.02
C ALA A 103 3.21 30.82 -17.56
N ARG A 104 3.40 30.82 -18.88
CA ARG A 104 4.13 31.87 -19.60
C ARG A 104 3.25 33.11 -19.66
N TYR A 105 3.64 34.17 -18.96
CA TYR A 105 2.88 35.44 -18.95
C TYR A 105 2.60 35.98 -20.36
N SER A 106 3.52 35.81 -21.30
CA SER A 106 3.34 36.21 -22.70
C SER A 106 2.15 35.54 -23.39
N GLN A 107 1.81 34.31 -23.02
CA GLN A 107 0.75 33.49 -23.65
C GLN A 107 -0.63 33.63 -22.97
N LEU A 108 -0.73 34.38 -21.88
CA LEU A 108 -2.00 34.61 -21.17
C LEU A 108 -2.91 35.61 -21.92
N SER A 109 -4.14 35.19 -22.21
CA SER A 109 -5.17 36.06 -22.78
C SER A 109 -6.04 36.74 -21.71
N ALA A 110 -6.85 37.72 -22.12
CA ALA A 110 -7.85 38.36 -21.27
C ALA A 110 -8.88 37.35 -20.72
N HIS A 111 -9.28 36.39 -21.56
CA HIS A 111 -10.18 35.30 -21.20
C HIS A 111 -9.57 34.40 -20.12
N ASP A 112 -8.28 34.07 -20.26
CA ASP A 112 -7.55 33.25 -19.27
C ASP A 112 -7.46 33.96 -17.92
N LEU A 113 -7.15 35.27 -17.92
CA LEU A 113 -7.10 36.05 -16.69
C LEU A 113 -8.47 36.14 -16.00
N TYR A 114 -9.57 36.13 -16.77
CA TYR A 114 -10.91 36.13 -16.19
C TYR A 114 -11.24 34.83 -15.43
N TRP A 115 -10.85 33.67 -15.97
CA TRP A 115 -11.18 32.37 -15.36
C TRP A 115 -10.11 31.84 -14.40
N ALA A 116 -8.84 32.08 -14.70
CA ALA A 116 -7.68 31.54 -13.99
C ALA A 116 -6.84 32.61 -13.28
N GLY A 117 -7.16 33.90 -13.39
CA GLY A 117 -6.35 34.98 -12.82
C GLY A 117 -6.20 34.91 -11.30
N GLU A 118 -7.25 34.52 -10.59
CA GLU A 118 -7.20 34.26 -9.14
C GLU A 118 -6.36 33.02 -8.82
N MET A 119 -6.54 31.92 -9.56
CA MET A 119 -5.75 30.69 -9.42
C MET A 119 -4.25 30.94 -9.66
N LEU A 120 -3.90 31.84 -10.58
CA LEU A 120 -2.52 32.24 -10.87
C LEU A 120 -1.95 33.24 -9.86
N GLY A 121 -2.76 33.71 -8.90
CA GLY A 121 -2.36 34.74 -7.93
C GLY A 121 -2.11 36.12 -8.56
N LEU A 122 -2.69 36.39 -9.73
CA LEU A 122 -2.59 37.67 -10.43
C LEU A 122 -3.76 38.60 -10.07
N LEU A 123 -4.94 38.03 -9.80
CA LEU A 123 -6.16 38.75 -9.44
C LEU A 123 -6.68 38.31 -8.08
N ASP A 124 -7.45 39.17 -7.42
CA ASP A 124 -8.26 38.79 -6.26
C ASP A 124 -9.62 38.18 -6.69
N GLY A 125 -10.41 37.74 -5.72
CA GLY A 125 -11.77 37.21 -5.97
C GLY A 125 -12.77 38.24 -6.54
N ALA A 126 -12.41 39.53 -6.56
CA ALA A 126 -13.17 40.59 -7.22
C ALA A 126 -12.67 40.88 -8.66
N GLY A 127 -11.66 40.12 -9.13
CA GLY A 127 -11.05 40.28 -10.45
C GLY A 127 -10.17 41.53 -10.59
N GLN A 128 -9.70 42.10 -9.48
CA GLN A 128 -8.77 43.24 -9.45
C GLN A 128 -7.32 42.74 -9.41
N PRO A 129 -6.37 43.46 -10.04
CA PRO A 129 -4.95 43.15 -9.94
C PRO A 129 -4.45 43.09 -8.49
N LEU A 130 -3.81 41.99 -8.12
CA LEU A 130 -3.03 41.91 -6.89
C LEU A 130 -1.73 42.69 -7.09
N VAL A 131 -1.72 43.95 -6.64
CA VAL A 131 -0.53 44.80 -6.67
C VAL A 131 0.40 44.38 -5.53
N ARG A 132 1.41 43.57 -5.86
CA ARG A 132 2.55 43.34 -4.95
C ARG A 132 3.50 44.54 -5.01
N GLU A 133 4.07 44.94 -3.88
CA GLU A 133 5.06 46.03 -3.82
C GLU A 133 6.24 45.82 -4.78
N SER A 134 6.55 44.56 -5.11
CA SER A 134 7.61 44.17 -6.04
C SER A 134 7.23 44.22 -7.52
N MET A 135 6.03 44.68 -7.88
CA MET A 135 5.54 44.60 -9.25
C MET A 135 5.90 45.87 -10.04
N GLU A 136 6.68 45.69 -11.11
CA GLU A 136 7.11 46.79 -11.99
C GLU A 136 5.89 47.48 -12.63
N ARG A 137 5.89 48.83 -12.66
CA ARG A 137 4.78 49.62 -13.24
C ARG A 137 4.43 49.19 -14.66
N SER A 138 5.42 48.88 -15.49
CA SER A 138 5.25 48.42 -16.86
C SER A 138 4.48 47.09 -16.95
N ARG A 139 4.69 46.18 -15.98
CA ARG A 139 3.97 44.90 -15.91
C ARG A 139 2.53 45.11 -15.44
N LEU A 140 2.32 46.02 -14.51
CA LEU A 140 0.98 46.40 -14.04
C LEU A 140 0.17 47.01 -15.18
N GLU A 141 0.75 47.92 -15.96
CA GLU A 141 0.12 48.50 -17.14
C GLU A 141 -0.19 47.44 -18.20
N ALA A 142 0.73 46.51 -18.47
CA ALA A 142 0.49 45.40 -19.39
C ALA A 142 -0.63 44.47 -18.90
N LEU A 143 -0.72 44.21 -17.59
CA LEU A 143 -1.79 43.41 -16.98
C LEU A 143 -3.13 44.13 -17.12
N LEU A 144 -3.18 45.40 -16.72
CA LEU A 144 -4.37 46.26 -16.83
C LEU A 144 -4.87 46.35 -18.27
N GLY A 145 -3.96 46.50 -19.24
CA GLY A 145 -4.30 46.52 -20.66
C GLY A 145 -4.94 45.22 -21.14
N ARG A 146 -4.54 44.06 -20.58
CA ARG A 146 -5.15 42.76 -20.89
C ARG A 146 -6.46 42.49 -20.15
N LEU A 147 -6.78 43.24 -19.11
CA LEU A 147 -8.07 43.16 -18.41
C LEU A 147 -9.18 43.95 -19.13
N VAL A 148 -8.86 44.70 -20.18
CA VAL A 148 -9.85 45.37 -21.04
C VAL A 148 -10.62 44.31 -21.82
N ARG A 149 -11.83 44.02 -21.35
CA ARG A 149 -12.66 42.89 -21.77
C ARG A 149 -13.57 43.22 -22.94
N ASN A 150 -13.82 42.25 -23.81
CA ASN A 150 -14.98 42.24 -24.70
C ASN A 150 -16.05 41.26 -24.15
N GLU A 151 -17.32 41.66 -24.13
CA GLU A 151 -18.45 40.80 -23.66
C GLU A 151 -18.49 39.42 -24.35
N LYS A 152 -18.03 39.34 -25.60
CA LYS A 152 -17.93 38.09 -26.38
C LYS A 152 -16.89 37.10 -25.86
N GLU A 153 -15.89 37.55 -25.10
CA GLU A 153 -14.89 36.68 -24.50
C GLU A 153 -15.42 36.01 -23.23
N LYS A 154 -16.35 36.65 -22.52
CA LYS A 154 -16.95 36.10 -21.29
C LYS A 154 -17.82 34.86 -21.55
N SER A 155 -18.45 34.80 -22.72
CA SER A 155 -19.38 33.71 -23.09
C SER A 155 -18.68 32.45 -23.62
N ARG A 156 -17.35 32.47 -23.80
CA ARG A 156 -16.62 31.28 -24.27
C ARG A 156 -16.44 30.28 -23.13
N PRO A 157 -16.58 28.96 -23.39
CA PRO A 157 -16.29 27.95 -22.38
C PRO A 157 -14.79 27.92 -22.09
N PHE A 158 -14.44 27.76 -20.82
CA PHE A 158 -13.06 27.63 -20.36
C PHE A 158 -12.70 26.16 -20.17
N ASN A 159 -11.64 25.70 -20.84
CA ASN A 159 -11.10 24.35 -20.70
C ASN A 159 -9.70 24.42 -20.07
N LEU A 160 -9.55 23.82 -18.88
CA LEU A 160 -8.29 23.80 -18.14
C LEU A 160 -7.18 23.05 -18.88
N ASP A 161 -7.50 21.97 -19.57
CA ASP A 161 -6.51 21.15 -20.30
C ASP A 161 -5.93 21.92 -21.50
N GLU A 162 -6.79 22.61 -22.25
CA GLU A 162 -6.36 23.51 -23.32
C GLU A 162 -5.54 24.67 -22.77
N PHE A 163 -5.99 25.26 -21.66
CA PHE A 163 -5.29 26.36 -21.01
C PHE A 163 -3.86 25.95 -20.64
N TYR A 164 -3.66 24.88 -19.88
CA TYR A 164 -2.32 24.43 -19.47
C TYR A 164 -1.46 24.02 -20.67
N SER A 165 -2.03 23.31 -21.65
CA SER A 165 -1.32 22.90 -22.86
C SER A 165 -0.79 24.10 -23.66
N ARG A 166 -1.53 25.22 -23.67
CA ARG A 166 -1.13 26.44 -24.38
C ARG A 166 -0.19 27.34 -23.57
N VAL A 167 -0.53 27.62 -22.31
CA VAL A 167 0.19 28.61 -21.50
C VAL A 167 1.40 28.02 -20.78
N GLY A 168 1.45 26.70 -20.57
CA GLY A 168 2.55 26.00 -19.92
C GLY A 168 3.88 26.16 -20.66
N HIS A 169 4.99 25.86 -19.99
CA HIS A 169 6.32 25.90 -20.60
C HIS A 169 6.54 24.67 -21.47
N GLN A 170 6.98 24.89 -22.71
CA GLN A 170 7.33 23.80 -23.63
C GLN A 170 8.81 23.45 -23.50
N LEU A 171 9.12 22.15 -23.59
CA LEU A 171 10.48 21.60 -23.50
C LEU A 171 11.29 21.74 -24.80
N ASP A 172 10.90 22.65 -25.70
CA ASP A 172 11.57 22.87 -26.97
C ASP A 172 13.04 23.31 -26.80
N MET A 173 13.89 22.89 -27.75
CA MET A 173 15.31 23.25 -27.80
C MET A 173 15.51 24.76 -27.84
N GLY A 174 16.32 25.29 -26.93
CA GLY A 174 16.63 26.71 -26.82
C GLY A 174 15.61 27.54 -26.02
N GLN A 175 14.51 26.93 -25.53
CA GLN A 175 13.67 27.51 -24.49
C GLN A 175 14.08 26.94 -23.12
N MET A 176 13.39 25.90 -22.66
CA MET A 176 13.67 25.25 -21.37
C MET A 176 14.80 24.22 -21.50
N LEU A 177 14.87 23.50 -22.63
CA LEU A 177 15.90 22.48 -22.88
C LEU A 177 17.05 23.11 -23.67
N VAL A 178 18.12 23.52 -22.98
CA VAL A 178 19.29 24.13 -23.63
C VAL A 178 20.24 23.07 -24.19
N ARG A 179 20.45 21.98 -23.44
CA ARG A 179 21.27 20.84 -23.82
C ARG A 179 20.79 19.59 -23.10
N CYS A 180 20.77 18.46 -23.80
CA CYS A 180 20.38 17.18 -23.24
C CYS A 180 21.38 16.12 -23.70
N THR A 181 21.96 15.38 -22.75
CA THR A 181 22.86 14.27 -23.04
C THR A 181 22.61 13.13 -22.07
N PHE A 182 22.39 11.92 -22.57
CA PHE A 182 22.19 10.72 -21.77
C PHE A 182 23.15 9.61 -22.21
N SER A 183 23.96 9.10 -21.29
CA SER A 183 24.98 8.07 -21.59
C SER A 183 25.93 8.41 -22.75
N GLY A 184 26.17 9.71 -23.00
CA GLY A 184 27.03 10.19 -24.09
C GLY A 184 26.31 10.43 -25.42
N GLU A 185 25.02 10.10 -25.52
CA GLU A 185 24.18 10.40 -26.69
C GLU A 185 23.41 11.71 -26.47
N GLU A 186 23.21 12.48 -27.55
CA GLU A 186 22.40 13.70 -27.50
C GLU A 186 20.91 13.35 -27.52
N CYS A 187 20.14 13.98 -26.63
CA CYS A 187 18.68 13.86 -26.58
C CYS A 187 18.02 15.18 -27.00
N ASN A 188 16.75 15.12 -27.36
CA ASN A 188 15.96 16.25 -27.82
C ASN A 188 14.61 16.31 -27.10
N SER A 189 13.77 17.30 -27.44
CA SER A 189 12.46 17.48 -26.82
C SER A 189 11.46 16.35 -27.13
N SER A 190 11.64 15.61 -28.23
CA SER A 190 10.77 14.47 -28.59
C SER A 190 11.04 13.21 -27.76
N ASP A 191 12.20 13.13 -27.09
CA ASP A 191 12.49 12.07 -26.10
C ASP A 191 11.73 12.29 -24.77
N PHE A 192 11.08 13.45 -24.62
CA PHE A 192 10.26 13.77 -23.45
C PHE A 192 8.77 13.66 -23.80
N GLN A 193 8.02 13.03 -22.90
CA GLN A 193 6.58 12.98 -22.96
C GLN A 193 5.98 14.07 -22.07
N THR A 194 5.01 14.82 -22.61
CA THR A 194 4.21 15.76 -21.80
C THR A 194 3.23 14.96 -20.95
N VAL A 195 3.24 15.20 -19.64
CA VAL A 195 2.36 14.56 -18.67
C VAL A 195 1.66 15.64 -17.85
N SER A 196 0.33 15.56 -17.75
CA SER A 196 -0.41 16.42 -16.84
C SER A 196 -0.41 15.77 -15.45
N ALA A 197 0.23 16.44 -14.49
CA ALA A 197 0.36 16.00 -13.12
C ALA A 197 -0.18 17.08 -12.20
N GLN A 198 -1.30 16.81 -11.52
CA GLN A 198 -1.64 17.57 -10.33
C GLN A 198 -0.54 17.29 -9.31
N TRP A 199 0.09 18.33 -8.76
CA TRP A 199 1.13 18.16 -7.73
C TRP A 199 0.61 17.53 -6.41
N GLN A 200 -0.51 16.78 -6.41
CA GLN A 200 -1.09 15.99 -5.32
C GLN A 200 -0.21 14.87 -4.80
N ASP A 201 0.69 14.35 -5.63
CA ASP A 201 1.31 13.05 -5.31
C ASP A 201 2.79 13.10 -4.89
N ILE A 202 3.39 14.28 -4.67
CA ILE A 202 4.82 14.35 -4.30
C ILE A 202 5.08 14.56 -2.80
N LEU A 203 4.17 15.10 -2.00
CA LEU A 203 4.38 15.17 -0.54
C LEU A 203 3.06 15.02 0.23
N GLN A 204 2.89 13.87 0.86
CA GLN A 204 1.95 13.71 1.97
C GLN A 204 2.37 14.62 3.13
N GLY A 205 1.68 15.76 3.24
CA GLY A 205 1.84 16.71 4.33
C GLY A 205 1.03 17.97 4.08
N ARG A 206 -0.21 18.01 4.60
CA ARG A 206 -0.99 19.20 4.99
C ARG A 206 -0.11 20.45 5.23
N GLU A 207 -0.38 21.68 4.77
CA GLU A 207 -1.63 22.40 4.49
C GLU A 207 -1.47 23.41 3.34
N GLY A 208 -2.61 23.87 2.83
CA GLY A 208 -2.83 24.39 1.49
C GLY A 208 -1.94 25.54 1.01
N TRP A 209 -1.51 25.40 -0.25
CA TRP A 209 -1.40 26.45 -1.27
C TRP A 209 -1.63 25.76 -2.63
N ALA A 210 -2.27 26.47 -3.57
CA ALA A 210 -2.62 25.95 -4.89
C ALA A 210 -1.42 25.34 -5.60
N ARG A 211 -1.65 24.15 -6.17
CA ARG A 211 -0.65 23.23 -6.71
C ARG A 211 -0.28 23.69 -8.12
N PRO A 212 1.01 23.79 -8.50
CA PRO A 212 1.32 23.81 -9.91
C PRO A 212 0.81 22.49 -10.52
N LEU A 213 0.33 22.57 -11.75
CA LEU A 213 0.16 21.43 -12.62
C LEU A 213 1.32 21.52 -13.60
N CYS A 214 2.07 20.43 -13.71
CA CYS A 214 2.70 20.10 -14.98
C CYS A 214 1.57 19.54 -15.86
#